data_AF-A0A7Y0CJI2-F1
#
_entry.id   AF-A0A7Y0CJI2-F1
#
_cell.length_a   1.000
_cell.length_b   1.000
_cell.length_c   1.000
_cell.angle_alpha   90.00
_cell.angle_beta   90.00
_cell.angle_gamma   90.00
#
_symmetry.space_group_name_H-M   'P 1'
#
loop_
_entity.id
_entity.type
_entity.pdbx_description
1 polymer ?
#
loop_
_entity_poly.entity_id
_entity_poly.type
_entity_poly.pdbx_seq_one_letter_code
_entity_poly.pdbx_strand_id
1 'polypeptide(L)' 'MDLIADALTALFAPHTAEVRRSPQDCARFLTAIVMATIRPGVPSSAVPLTPEEVVDLLLDGLRVRSEEN' A
#
# COMPACT_ATOMS: atom_id res chain seq x y z
N MET A 1 -8.82 -10.17 16.10
CA MET A 1 -7.55 -9.76 15.48
C MET A 1 -7.80 -9.78 13.99
N ASP A 2 -7.54 -8.69 13.29
CA ASP A 2 -7.95 -8.49 11.91
C ASP A 2 -6.99 -9.26 10.98
N LEU A 3 -7.38 -10.48 10.61
CA LEU A 3 -6.55 -11.46 9.89
C LEU A 3 -5.87 -10.86 8.65
N ILE A 4 -6.55 -9.94 7.97
CA ILE A 4 -6.03 -9.25 6.78
C ILE A 4 -4.90 -8.30 7.16
N ALA A 5 -5.07 -7.51 8.23
CA ALA A 5 -4.03 -6.57 8.68
C ALA A 5 -2.77 -7.30 9.17
N ASP A 6 -2.92 -8.45 9.83
CA ASP A 6 -1.80 -9.27 10.28
C ASP A 6 -1.05 -9.89 9.09
N ALA A 7 -1.79 -10.40 8.09
CA ALA A 7 -1.19 -10.95 6.87
C ALA A 7 -0.45 -9.88 6.06
N LEU A 8 -1.02 -8.68 5.93
CA LEU A 8 -0.36 -7.55 5.28
C LEU A 8 0.86 -7.06 6.06
N THR A 9 0.80 -7.05 7.40
CA THR A 9 1.98 -6.70 8.23
C THR A 9 3.11 -7.71 8.00
N ALA A 10 2.79 -9.01 7.96
CA ALA A 10 3.76 -10.06 7.69
C ALA A 10 4.38 -9.94 6.28
N LEU A 11 3.62 -9.42 5.29
CA LEU A 11 4.13 -9.14 3.95
C LEU A 11 5.21 -8.05 3.95
N PHE A 12 5.06 -7.00 4.78
CA PHE A 12 6.03 -5.90 4.85
C PHE A 12 7.23 -6.19 5.76
N ALA A 13 7.13 -7.14 6.70
CA ALA A 13 8.18 -7.41 7.68
C ALA A 13 9.56 -7.72 7.08
N PRO A 14 9.70 -8.51 6.00
CA PRO A 14 11.01 -8.76 5.37
C PRO A 14 11.64 -7.52 4.74
N HIS A 15 10.83 -6.51 4.38
CA HIS A 15 11.23 -5.32 3.63
C HIS A 15 11.38 -4.08 4.51
N THR A 16 11.48 -4.24 5.84
CA THR A 16 11.49 -3.13 6.80
C THR A 16 12.60 -2.10 6.51
N ALA A 17 13.75 -2.54 5.97
CA ALA A 17 14.85 -1.64 5.60
C ALA A 17 14.56 -0.78 4.36
N GLU A 18 13.60 -1.17 3.52
CA GLU A 18 13.28 -0.53 2.24
C GLU A 18 12.13 0.49 2.36
N VAL A 19 11.39 0.45 3.48
CA VAL A 19 10.19 1.27 3.72
C VAL A 19 10.42 2.33 4.81
N ARG A 20 9.85 3.52 4.63
CA ARG A 20 9.98 4.67 5.55
C ARG A 20 9.19 4.55 6.85
N ARG A 21 8.28 3.58 6.92
CA ARG A 21 7.29 3.46 8.00
C ARG A 21 7.29 2.04 8.54
N SER A 22 6.70 1.85 9.72
CA SER A 22 6.55 0.52 10.30
C SER A 22 5.78 -0.42 9.35
N PRO A 23 6.04 -1.74 9.36
CA PRO A 23 5.26 -2.72 8.60
C PRO A 23 3.74 -2.60 8.83
N GLN A 24 3.34 -2.28 10.07
CA GLN A 24 1.94 -2.07 10.45
C GLN A 24 1.33 -0.85 9.76
N ASP A 25 2.08 0.26 9.67
CA ASP A 25 1.60 1.47 8.98
C ASP A 25 1.54 1.26 7.46
N CYS A 26 2.50 0.52 6.89
CA CYS A 26 2.48 0.13 5.48
C CYS A 26 1.24 -0.72 5.15
N ALA A 27 0.91 -1.69 6.01
CA ALA A 27 -0.30 -2.50 5.90
C ALA A 27 -1.59 -1.67 5.95
N ARG A 28 -1.64 -0.66 6.84
CA ARG A 28 -2.77 0.28 6.92
C ARG A 28 -2.91 1.11 5.65
N PHE A 29 -1.81 1.62 5.10
CA PHE A 29 -1.86 2.43 3.87
C PHE A 29 -2.28 1.63 2.66
N LEU A 30 -1.75 0.41 2.47
CA LEU A 30 -2.20 -0.48 1.40
C LEU A 30 -3.70 -0.79 1.54
N THR A 31 -4.17 -1.08 2.75
CA THR A 31 -5.60 -1.31 3.01
C THR A 31 -6.44 -0.09 2.65
N ALA A 32 -6.03 1.11 3.08
CA ALA A 32 -6.75 2.35 2.78
C ALA A 32 -6.82 2.62 1.26
N ILE A 33 -5.71 2.41 0.53
CA ILE A 33 -5.66 2.61 -0.92
C ILE A 33 -6.56 1.61 -1.64
N VAL A 34 -6.45 0.31 -1.34
CA VAL A 34 -7.31 -0.72 -1.95
C VAL A 34 -8.79 -0.49 -1.63
N MET A 35 -9.10 0.04 -0.45
CA MET A 35 -10.48 0.36 -0.08
C MET A 35 -11.02 1.59 -0.79
N ALA A 36 -10.14 2.54 -1.16
CA ALA A 36 -10.47 3.78 -1.85
C ALA A 36 -10.47 3.66 -3.39
N THR A 37 -9.80 2.64 -3.95
CA THR A 37 -9.73 2.41 -5.40
C THR A 37 -10.93 1.63 -5.95
N ILE A 38 -11.16 1.74 -7.26
CA ILE A 38 -12.31 1.13 -7.92
C ILE A 38 -12.23 -0.39 -7.83
N ARG A 39 -13.36 -0.99 -7.43
CA ARG A 39 -13.57 -2.44 -7.43
C ARG A 39 -14.75 -2.76 -8.34
N PRO A 40 -14.71 -3.85 -9.12
CA PRO A 40 -15.86 -4.29 -9.91
C PRO A 40 -17.12 -4.39 -9.03
N GLY A 41 -18.19 -3.70 -9.42
CA GLY A 41 -19.48 -3.71 -8.70
C GLY A 41 -19.66 -2.64 -7.60
N VAL A 42 -18.67 -1.79 -7.33
CA VAL A 42 -18.80 -0.66 -6.40
C VAL A 42 -18.89 0.65 -7.20
N PRO A 43 -20.01 1.39 -7.17
CA PRO A 43 -20.10 2.71 -7.75
C PRO A 43 -19.08 3.62 -7.08
N SER A 44 -18.10 4.11 -7.84
CA SER A 44 -17.06 5.01 -7.33
C SER A 44 -16.88 6.16 -8.30
N SER A 45 -16.82 7.38 -7.76
CA SER A 45 -16.39 8.58 -8.48
C SER A 45 -14.86 8.70 -8.54
N ALA A 46 -14.13 7.72 -7.98
CA ALA A 46 -12.68 7.68 -8.04
C ALA A 46 -12.22 7.49 -9.49
N VAL A 47 -11.03 7.98 -9.79
CA VAL A 47 -10.36 7.67 -11.06
C VAL A 47 -10.05 6.17 -11.07
N PRO A 48 -10.37 5.43 -12.15
CA PRO A 48 -9.94 4.05 -12.30
C PRO A 48 -8.42 4.03 -12.34
N LEU A 49 -7.79 3.41 -11.34
CA LEU A 49 -6.37 3.11 -11.34
C LEU A 49 -6.17 1.66 -11.74
N THR A 50 -5.20 1.39 -12.60
CA THR A 50 -4.74 0.02 -12.84
C THR A 50 -4.01 -0.51 -11.60
N PRO A 51 -3.88 -1.84 -11.44
CA PRO A 51 -3.07 -2.41 -10.36
C PRO A 51 -1.65 -1.83 -10.29
N GLU A 52 -1.03 -1.59 -11.44
CA GLU A 52 0.31 -1.01 -11.56
C GLU A 52 0.33 0.43 -11.02
N GLU A 53 -0.63 1.27 -11.39
CA GLU A 53 -0.73 2.65 -10.89
C GLU A 53 -0.96 2.71 -9.37
N VAL A 54 -1.72 1.75 -8.82
CA VAL A 54 -1.90 1.60 -7.37
C VAL A 54 -0.59 1.25 -6.68
N VAL A 55 0.17 0.33 -7.27
CA VAL A 55 1.47 -0.10 -6.74
C VAL A 55 2.49 1.02 -6.81
N ASP A 56 2.56 1.75 -7.93
CA ASP A 56 3.46 2.90 -8.08
C ASP A 56 3.15 4.00 -7.07
N LEU A 57 1.88 4.37 -6.91
CA LEU A 57 1.44 5.36 -5.91
C LEU A 57 1.82 4.94 -4.48
N LEU A 58 1.61 3.66 -4.16
CA LEU A 58 1.96 3.11 -2.85
C LEU A 58 3.47 3.15 -2.62
N LEU A 59 4.25 2.69 -3.59
CA LEU A 59 5.70 2.53 -3.46
C LEU A 59 6.42 3.88 -3.45
N ASP A 60 5.95 4.89 -4.20
CA ASP A 60 6.47 6.26 -4.11
C ASP A 60 6.27 6.87 -2.71
N GLY A 61 5.15 6.55 -2.06
CA GLY A 61 4.85 6.99 -0.69
C GLY A 61 5.63 6.23 0.38
N LEU A 62 5.86 4.93 0.18
CA LEU A 62 6.45 4.04 1.19
C LEU A 62 7.97 3.91 1.12
N ARG A 63 8.56 3.89 -0.07
CA ARG A 63 9.99 3.57 -0.23
C ARG A 63 10.88 4.64 0.38
N VAL A 64 11.92 4.24 1.10
CA VAL A 64 13.00 5.18 1.47
C VAL A 64 13.57 5.77 0.18
N ARG A 65 13.64 7.10 0.08
CA ARG A 65 14.38 7.73 -1.03
C ARG A 65 15.84 7.47 -0.75
N SER A 66 16.48 6.66 -1.59
CA SER A 66 17.93 6.76 -1.72
C SER A 66 18.20 8.17 -2.25
N GLU A 67 18.98 8.97 -1.53
CA GLU A 67 19.59 10.16 -2.12
C GLU A 67 20.62 9.68 -3.15
N GLU A 68 20.14 9.31 -4.35
CA GLU A 68 20.99 9.26 -5.52
C GLU A 68 21.03 10.67 -6.11
N ASN A 69 22.23 11.24 -5.99
CA ASN A 69 22.72 12.52 -6.48
C ASN A 69 22.57 12.66 -8.00
#